data_AF-A0A8C1WST6-F1
#
_entry.id   AF-A0A8C1WST6-F1
#
_cell.length_a   1.000
_cell.length_b   1.000
_cell.length_c   1.000
_cell.angle_alpha   90.00
_cell.angle_beta   90.00
_cell.angle_gamma   90.00
#
_symmetry.space_group_name_H-M   'P 1'
#
loop_
_entity.id
_entity.type
_entity.pdbx_description
1 polymer ?
#
loop_
_entity_poly.entity_id
_entity_poly.type
_entity_poly.pdbx_seq_one_letter_code
_entity_poly.pdbx_strand_id
1 'polypeptide(L)'
;MKAFVNLPTENELTFNAEEYSDISEMRSLSELLGPYGMKFLSESLMWHISSQVAELKKLVVDNVEVLTQMRTSFDKPDHMAALFKRLTCAYHVLKRMTIIGVILSFRSLAQEALRDVLSCHIPFLVSSVEDFKDHIPRETDMKVAMNVYELSSAAGLPCEIDPALVVALSSQKSENISPEEEYKIACLLMVFVAVSMPTLASNVMSQYSPAIEGHCNNIHCLAKAINQIAAALFTIHKGSIEDRLKEFLALASSSLLKIGQETDKTTTRNRESVYLLLDMIVQESPFLTMDLLESCFPYVLLRNAYHAVYKQSVSSS
;
A
#
# COMPACT_ATOMS: atom_id res chain seq x y z
N MET A 1 9.23 -0.43 16.42
CA MET A 1 8.53 -1.58 17.04
C MET A 1 7.74 -2.29 15.95
N LYS A 2 7.79 -3.62 15.81
CA LYS A 2 6.95 -4.36 14.84
C LYS A 2 5.65 -4.81 15.51
N ALA A 3 4.76 -3.86 15.77
CA ALA A 3 3.47 -4.09 16.43
C ALA A 3 2.51 -2.93 16.12
N PHE A 4 1.22 -3.13 16.41
CA PHE A 4 0.27 -2.03 16.54
C PHE A 4 0.31 -1.46 17.96
N VAL A 5 0.27 -0.14 18.07
CA VAL A 5 0.40 0.58 19.35
C VAL A 5 -0.78 1.53 19.52
N ASN A 6 -1.28 1.65 20.76
CA ASN A 6 -2.34 2.61 21.07
C ASN A 6 -1.80 4.04 20.96
N LEU A 7 -2.50 4.89 20.19
CA LEU A 7 -2.20 6.31 20.17
C LEU A 7 -2.76 6.99 21.43
N PRO A 8 -2.11 8.05 21.94
CA PRO A 8 -2.58 8.82 23.09
C PRO A 8 -3.77 9.70 22.68
N THR A 9 -4.91 9.07 22.42
CA THR A 9 -6.20 9.69 22.13
C THR A 9 -7.13 9.50 23.32
N GLU A 10 -8.08 10.41 23.54
CA GLU A 10 -9.17 10.23 24.51
C GLU A 10 -10.12 9.10 24.05
N ASN A 11 -9.65 7.86 24.13
CA ASN A 11 -10.41 6.67 23.76
C ASN A 11 -10.59 5.78 24.99
N GLU A 12 -11.79 5.21 25.13
CA GLU A 12 -12.12 4.19 26.13
C GLU A 12 -11.65 2.79 25.68
N LEU A 13 -10.40 2.67 25.24
CA LEU A 13 -9.83 1.36 24.89
C LEU A 13 -9.53 0.59 26.18
N THR A 14 -10.02 -0.65 26.25
CA THR A 14 -9.85 -1.54 27.42
C THR A 14 -8.63 -2.46 27.32
N PHE A 15 -7.84 -2.34 26.25
CA PHE A 15 -6.68 -3.19 25.98
C PHE A 15 -5.55 -2.39 25.30
N ASN A 16 -4.32 -2.88 25.43
CA ASN A 16 -3.14 -2.32 24.76
C ASN A 16 -2.85 -3.11 23.48
N ALA A 17 -2.90 -2.48 22.30
CA ALA A 17 -2.71 -3.19 21.03
C ALA A 17 -1.34 -3.90 20.92
N GLU A 18 -0.31 -3.37 21.57
CA GLU A 18 1.05 -3.95 21.56
C GLU A 18 1.10 -5.30 22.26
N GLU A 19 0.28 -5.52 23.29
CA GLU A 19 0.15 -6.78 24.03
C GLU A 19 -0.62 -7.86 23.26
N TYR A 20 -1.05 -7.59 22.03
CA TYR A 20 -1.77 -8.54 21.17
C TYR A 20 -1.23 -8.64 19.75
N SER A 21 -0.28 -7.80 19.37
CA SER A 21 0.17 -7.67 17.98
C SER A 21 1.67 -7.54 17.81
N ASP A 22 2.45 -7.63 18.89
CA ASP A 22 3.89 -7.72 18.80
C ASP A 22 4.32 -9.07 18.20
N ILE A 23 5.63 -9.19 17.96
CA ILE A 23 6.22 -10.40 17.37
C ILE A 23 5.93 -11.64 18.24
N SER A 24 5.97 -11.49 19.57
CA SER A 24 5.81 -12.59 20.52
C SER A 24 4.38 -13.15 20.48
N GLU A 25 3.39 -12.26 20.50
CA GLU A 25 1.98 -12.59 20.44
C GLU A 25 1.58 -13.16 19.08
N MET A 26 2.08 -12.57 17.98
CA MET A 26 1.79 -13.10 16.64
C MET A 26 2.40 -14.49 16.41
N ARG A 27 3.58 -14.77 16.98
CA ARG A 27 4.17 -16.12 16.96
C ARG A 27 3.36 -17.09 17.83
N SER A 28 2.94 -16.68 19.02
CA SER A 28 2.09 -17.49 19.91
C SER A 28 0.74 -17.81 19.25
N LEU A 29 0.14 -16.84 18.56
CA LEU A 29 -1.06 -17.05 17.76
C LEU A 29 -0.81 -18.07 16.63
N SER A 30 0.34 -17.96 15.94
CA SER A 30 0.72 -18.87 14.87
C SER A 30 0.95 -20.31 15.36
N GLU A 31 1.50 -20.50 16.56
CA GLU A 31 1.64 -21.81 17.21
C GLU A 31 0.28 -22.46 17.49
N LEU A 32 -0.71 -21.67 17.95
CA LEU A 32 -2.04 -22.16 18.28
C LEU A 32 -2.89 -22.47 17.05
N LEU A 33 -2.86 -21.60 16.04
CA LEU A 33 -3.70 -21.70 14.86
C LEU A 33 -3.08 -22.57 13.76
N GLY A 34 -1.75 -22.59 13.68
CA GLY A 34 -1.00 -23.18 12.59
C GLY A 34 -1.34 -22.60 11.20
N PRO A 35 -0.85 -23.24 10.12
CA PRO A 35 -1.11 -22.78 8.75
C PRO A 35 -2.60 -22.65 8.41
N TYR A 36 -3.43 -23.59 8.88
CA TYR A 36 -4.87 -23.59 8.58
C TYR A 36 -5.59 -22.40 9.22
N GLY A 37 -5.39 -22.15 10.51
CA GLY A 37 -6.04 -21.04 11.19
C GLY A 37 -5.51 -19.69 10.71
N MET A 38 -4.21 -19.57 10.44
CA MET A 38 -3.61 -18.34 9.91
C MET A 38 -4.06 -18.03 8.47
N LYS A 39 -4.29 -19.07 7.65
CA LYS A 39 -4.93 -18.92 6.33
C LYS A 39 -6.36 -18.39 6.47
N PHE A 40 -7.16 -18.97 7.37
CA PHE A 40 -8.53 -18.50 7.62
C PHE A 40 -8.60 -17.05 8.13
N LEU A 41 -7.70 -16.67 9.06
CA LEU A 41 -7.56 -15.29 9.50
C LEU A 41 -7.28 -14.37 8.31
N SER A 42 -6.35 -14.76 7.44
CA SER A 42 -6.00 -13.99 6.26
C SER A 42 -7.15 -13.83 5.26
N GLU A 43 -7.92 -14.88 5.01
CA GLU A 43 -9.13 -14.82 4.17
C GLU A 43 -10.15 -13.81 4.72
N SER A 44 -10.32 -13.77 6.05
CA SER A 44 -11.19 -12.80 6.73
C SER A 44 -10.68 -11.36 6.54
N LEU A 45 -9.37 -11.13 6.63
CA LEU A 45 -8.76 -9.83 6.35
C LEU A 45 -8.98 -9.41 4.88
N MET A 46 -8.81 -10.34 3.94
CA MET A 46 -9.01 -10.06 2.51
C MET A 46 -10.47 -9.68 2.20
N TRP A 47 -11.45 -10.28 2.89
CA TRP A 47 -12.86 -9.90 2.74
C TRP A 47 -13.11 -8.42 3.08
N HIS A 48 -12.50 -7.92 4.16
CA HIS A 48 -12.59 -6.51 4.52
C HIS A 48 -11.91 -5.60 3.48
N ILE A 49 -10.77 -6.02 2.92
CA ILE A 49 -10.11 -5.29 1.83
C ILE A 49 -11.01 -5.24 0.59
N SER A 50 -11.61 -6.35 0.19
CA SER A 50 -12.54 -6.39 -0.93
C SER A 50 -13.70 -5.40 -0.76
N SER A 51 -14.26 -5.30 0.46
CA SER A 51 -15.27 -4.28 0.77
C SER A 51 -14.76 -2.85 0.56
N GLN A 52 -13.53 -2.53 0.98
CA GLN A 52 -12.94 -1.21 0.74
C GLN A 52 -12.69 -0.95 -0.75
N VAL A 53 -12.23 -1.95 -1.51
CA VAL A 53 -12.00 -1.83 -2.95
C VAL A 53 -13.31 -1.62 -3.71
N ALA A 54 -14.40 -2.27 -3.32
CA ALA A 54 -15.73 -2.04 -3.89
C ALA A 54 -16.13 -0.56 -3.81
N GLU A 55 -15.93 0.05 -2.65
CA GLU A 55 -16.25 1.45 -2.40
C GLU A 55 -15.30 2.39 -3.14
N LEU A 56 -14.01 2.05 -3.24
CA LEU A 56 -13.05 2.80 -4.05
C LEU A 56 -13.43 2.81 -5.53
N LYS A 57 -13.89 1.67 -6.09
CA LYS A 57 -14.37 1.60 -7.47
C LYS A 57 -15.53 2.55 -7.73
N LYS A 58 -16.48 2.68 -6.79
CA LYS A 58 -17.59 3.66 -6.90
C LYS A 58 -17.06 5.09 -6.98
N LEU A 59 -16.13 5.46 -6.10
CA LEU A 59 -15.51 6.80 -6.11
C LEU A 59 -14.78 7.10 -7.43
N VAL A 60 -14.12 6.09 -8.02
CA VAL A 60 -13.49 6.22 -9.33
C VAL A 60 -14.52 6.42 -10.44
N VAL A 61 -15.61 5.65 -10.43
CA VAL A 61 -16.70 5.79 -11.40
C VAL A 61 -17.33 7.18 -11.33
N ASP A 62 -17.57 7.70 -10.12
CA ASP A 62 -18.13 9.04 -9.92
C ASP A 62 -17.23 10.16 -10.47
N ASN A 63 -15.92 9.91 -10.60
CA ASN A 63 -14.93 10.87 -11.08
C ASN A 63 -14.29 10.45 -12.41
N VAL A 64 -14.88 9.49 -13.15
CA VAL A 64 -14.24 8.81 -14.29
C VAL A 64 -13.78 9.77 -15.39
N GLU A 65 -14.60 10.78 -15.72
CA GLU A 65 -14.30 11.76 -16.77
C GLU A 65 -13.10 12.63 -16.39
N VAL A 66 -13.09 13.14 -15.14
CA VAL A 66 -12.03 14.00 -14.63
C VAL A 66 -10.72 13.23 -14.54
N LEU A 67 -10.76 12.01 -14.00
CA LEU A 67 -9.57 11.15 -13.88
C LEU A 67 -9.01 10.76 -15.25
N THR A 68 -9.87 10.50 -16.24
CA THR A 68 -9.44 10.21 -17.63
C THR A 68 -8.72 11.41 -18.26
N GLN A 69 -9.21 12.64 -18.02
CA GLN A 69 -8.56 13.86 -18.49
C GLN A 69 -7.23 14.11 -17.75
N MET A 70 -7.17 13.88 -16.44
CA MET A 70 -5.95 14.04 -15.64
C MET A 70 -4.87 13.06 -16.07
N ARG A 71 -5.24 11.82 -16.41
CA ARG A 71 -4.31 10.80 -16.90
C ARG A 71 -3.63 11.19 -18.22
N THR A 72 -4.31 11.93 -19.09
CA THR A 72 -3.76 12.34 -20.40
C THR A 72 -3.15 13.73 -20.41
N SER A 73 -3.49 14.59 -19.44
CA SER A 73 -3.02 15.98 -19.33
C SER A 73 -1.98 16.19 -18.23
N PHE A 74 -1.27 15.13 -17.80
CA PHE A 74 -0.31 15.20 -16.67
C PHE A 74 0.85 16.17 -16.92
N ASP A 75 1.14 16.45 -18.19
CA ASP A 75 2.15 17.38 -18.69
C ASP A 75 1.73 18.86 -18.64
N LYS A 76 0.46 19.16 -18.35
CA LYS A 76 -0.11 20.53 -18.34
C LYS A 76 -0.49 20.96 -16.91
N PRO A 77 0.39 21.68 -16.18
CA PRO A 77 0.18 22.02 -14.77
C PRO A 77 -1.11 22.78 -14.48
N ASP A 78 -1.41 23.81 -15.27
CA ASP A 78 -2.60 24.66 -15.06
C ASP A 78 -3.90 23.88 -15.25
N HIS A 79 -3.94 23.04 -16.30
CA HIS A 79 -5.10 22.19 -16.57
C HIS A 79 -5.28 21.14 -15.46
N MET A 80 -4.18 20.53 -15.00
CA MET A 80 -4.20 19.58 -13.88
C MET A 80 -4.72 20.21 -12.58
N ALA A 81 -4.30 21.45 -12.27
CA ALA A 81 -4.78 22.16 -11.09
C ALA A 81 -6.29 22.47 -11.17
N ALA A 82 -6.79 22.82 -12.37
CA ALA A 82 -8.23 23.04 -12.59
C ALA A 82 -9.04 21.74 -12.49
N LEU A 83 -8.52 20.63 -13.04
CA LEU A 83 -9.15 19.31 -12.94
C LEU A 83 -9.17 18.81 -11.50
N PHE A 84 -8.10 19.02 -10.74
CA PHE A 84 -8.04 18.63 -9.34
C PHE A 84 -9.14 19.29 -8.49
N LYS A 85 -9.45 20.57 -8.74
CA LYS A 85 -10.56 21.27 -8.07
C LYS A 85 -11.95 20.68 -8.36
N ARG A 86 -12.08 19.92 -9.46
CA ARG A 86 -13.32 19.22 -9.84
C ARG A 86 -13.42 17.82 -9.24
N LEU A 87 -12.31 17.26 -8.73
CA LEU A 87 -12.35 15.97 -8.05
C LEU A 87 -13.11 16.09 -6.73
N THR A 88 -13.97 15.11 -6.50
CA THR A 88 -14.71 14.99 -5.24
C THR A 88 -14.15 13.84 -4.42
N CYS A 89 -14.31 13.89 -3.09
CA CYS A 89 -14.00 12.76 -2.22
C CYS A 89 -12.54 12.24 -2.21
N ALA A 90 -11.55 13.04 -2.62
CA ALA A 90 -10.12 12.67 -2.58
C ALA A 90 -9.66 12.18 -1.18
N TYR A 91 -10.14 12.83 -0.12
CA TYR A 91 -9.87 12.40 1.26
C TYR A 91 -10.43 11.01 1.57
N HIS A 92 -11.61 10.66 1.06
CA HIS A 92 -12.21 9.34 1.26
C HIS A 92 -11.42 8.24 0.55
N VAL A 93 -10.89 8.52 -0.65
CA VAL A 93 -9.99 7.60 -1.37
C VAL A 93 -8.77 7.28 -0.52
N LEU A 94 -8.08 8.31 -0.02
CA LEU A 94 -6.89 8.13 0.81
C LEU A 94 -7.22 7.40 2.11
N LYS A 95 -8.31 7.77 2.80
CA LYS A 95 -8.73 7.10 4.04
C LYS A 95 -8.98 5.60 3.81
N ARG A 96 -9.68 5.22 2.74
CA ARG A 96 -9.95 3.81 2.41
C ARG A 96 -8.67 3.06 2.03
N MET A 97 -7.79 3.68 1.25
CA MET A 97 -6.48 3.11 0.93
C MET A 97 -5.60 2.93 2.17
N THR A 98 -5.63 3.86 3.12
CA THR A 98 -4.94 3.73 4.41
C THR A 98 -5.48 2.56 5.22
N ILE A 99 -6.81 2.37 5.26
CA ILE A 99 -7.43 1.21 5.94
C ILE A 99 -6.96 -0.10 5.30
N ILE A 100 -6.95 -0.19 3.96
CA ILE A 100 -6.41 -1.36 3.25
C ILE A 100 -4.95 -1.61 3.65
N GLY A 101 -4.13 -0.56 3.66
CA GLY A 101 -2.72 -0.65 4.05
C GLY A 101 -2.52 -1.14 5.48
N VAL A 102 -3.35 -0.67 6.41
CA VAL A 102 -3.34 -1.10 7.82
C VAL A 102 -3.65 -2.60 7.93
N ILE A 103 -4.70 -3.06 7.24
CA ILE A 103 -5.07 -4.49 7.22
C ILE A 103 -3.94 -5.33 6.63
N LEU A 104 -3.34 -4.89 5.53
CA LEU A 104 -2.20 -5.58 4.91
C LEU A 104 -0.96 -5.58 5.80
N SER A 105 -0.74 -4.52 6.57
CA SER A 105 0.38 -4.44 7.53
C SER A 105 0.20 -5.44 8.66
N PHE A 106 -1.02 -5.58 9.20
CA PHE A 106 -1.35 -6.63 10.16
C PHE A 106 -1.16 -8.03 9.57
N ARG A 107 -1.59 -8.25 8.32
CA ARG A 107 -1.32 -9.51 7.61
C ARG A 107 0.18 -9.78 7.46
N SER A 108 1.01 -8.78 7.16
CA SER A 108 2.46 -8.98 7.08
C SER A 108 3.03 -9.44 8.41
N LEU A 109 2.64 -8.83 9.54
CA LEU A 109 3.06 -9.28 10.87
C LEU A 109 2.64 -10.75 11.14
N ALA A 110 1.41 -11.10 10.78
CA ALA A 110 0.88 -12.45 10.92
C ALA A 110 1.65 -13.48 10.08
N GLN A 111 1.97 -13.14 8.83
CA GLN A 111 2.70 -14.02 7.90
C GLN A 111 4.17 -14.17 8.29
N GLU A 112 4.83 -13.09 8.70
CA GLU A 112 6.21 -13.12 9.22
C GLU A 112 6.30 -14.04 10.46
N ALA A 113 5.37 -13.88 11.40
CA ALA A 113 5.31 -14.74 12.58
C ALA A 113 5.05 -16.21 12.24
N LEU A 114 4.13 -16.49 11.32
CA LEU A 114 3.86 -17.85 10.83
C LEU A 114 5.11 -18.46 10.19
N ARG A 115 5.81 -17.70 9.34
CA ARG A 115 7.03 -18.17 8.68
C ARG A 115 8.09 -18.57 9.71
N ASP A 116 8.29 -17.75 10.74
CA ASP A 116 9.28 -18.03 11.78
C ASP A 116 8.95 -19.32 12.53
N VAL A 117 7.67 -19.50 12.92
CA VAL A 117 7.20 -20.71 13.59
C VAL A 117 7.39 -21.94 12.70
N LEU A 118 6.95 -21.89 11.45
CA LEU A 118 7.07 -23.04 10.54
C LEU A 118 8.51 -23.37 10.20
N SER A 119 9.39 -22.39 10.10
CA SER A 119 10.82 -22.61 9.89
C SER A 119 11.47 -23.37 11.05
N CYS A 120 10.94 -23.21 12.27
CA CYS A 120 11.39 -23.96 13.44
C CYS A 120 10.80 -25.37 13.50
N HIS A 121 9.50 -25.53 13.20
CA HIS A 121 8.79 -26.81 13.33
C HIS A 121 9.00 -27.76 12.15
N ILE A 122 9.03 -27.23 10.93
CA ILE A 122 9.08 -28.00 9.67
C ILE A 122 10.14 -27.45 8.69
N PRO A 123 11.43 -27.31 9.12
CA PRO A 123 12.48 -26.67 8.32
C PRO A 123 12.69 -27.31 6.94
N PHE A 124 12.60 -28.64 6.83
CA PHE A 124 12.79 -29.33 5.56
C PHE A 124 11.68 -29.03 4.54
N LEU A 125 10.44 -28.87 5.00
CA LEU A 125 9.32 -28.49 4.13
C LEU A 125 9.46 -27.03 3.71
N VAL A 126 9.75 -26.13 4.65
CA VAL A 126 9.93 -24.70 4.35
C VAL A 126 11.05 -24.49 3.35
N SER A 127 12.21 -25.14 3.55
CA SER A 127 13.33 -25.04 2.60
C SER A 127 12.96 -25.56 1.21
N SER A 128 12.15 -26.61 1.11
CA SER A 128 11.67 -27.10 -0.19
C SER A 128 10.69 -26.13 -0.85
N VAL A 129 9.82 -25.50 -0.08
CA VAL A 129 8.86 -24.49 -0.59
C VAL A 129 9.58 -23.21 -1.01
N GLU A 130 10.58 -22.77 -0.24
CA GLU A 130 11.46 -21.64 -0.58
C GLU A 130 12.17 -21.87 -1.91
N ASP A 131 12.88 -23.01 -2.04
CA ASP A 131 13.58 -23.38 -3.27
C ASP A 131 12.62 -23.46 -4.47
N PHE A 132 11.45 -24.06 -4.27
CA PHE A 132 10.44 -24.19 -5.31
C PHE A 132 9.86 -22.85 -5.75
N LYS A 133 9.68 -21.89 -4.83
CA LYS A 133 9.19 -20.55 -5.13
C LYS A 133 10.24 -19.71 -5.87
N ASP A 134 11.49 -19.77 -5.45
CA ASP A 134 12.53 -18.87 -5.94
C ASP A 134 13.02 -19.25 -7.34
N HIS A 135 12.84 -20.52 -7.75
CA HIS A 135 13.26 -21.03 -9.05
C HIS A 135 12.11 -21.21 -10.06
N ILE A 136 10.95 -20.58 -9.84
CA ILE A 136 9.87 -20.57 -10.84
C ILE A 136 10.35 -19.81 -12.09
N PRO A 137 10.28 -20.42 -13.29
CA PRO A 137 10.63 -19.71 -14.52
C PRO A 137 9.74 -18.48 -14.74
N ARG A 138 10.31 -17.35 -15.16
CA ARG A 138 9.54 -16.12 -15.44
C ARG A 138 8.50 -16.27 -16.56
N GLU A 139 8.69 -17.25 -17.44
CA GLU A 139 7.75 -17.58 -18.53
C GLU A 139 6.60 -18.50 -18.09
N THR A 140 6.56 -18.88 -16.80
CA THR A 140 5.50 -19.74 -16.26
C THR A 140 4.14 -19.06 -16.37
N ASP A 141 3.13 -19.83 -16.78
CA ASP A 141 1.76 -19.37 -16.83
C ASP A 141 1.32 -18.80 -15.47
N MET A 142 0.71 -17.61 -15.49
CA MET A 142 0.30 -16.89 -14.28
C MET A 142 -0.59 -17.75 -13.37
N LYS A 143 -1.46 -18.60 -13.92
CA LYS A 143 -2.32 -19.50 -13.14
C LYS A 143 -1.50 -20.55 -12.40
N VAL A 144 -0.44 -21.06 -13.01
CA VAL A 144 0.47 -22.02 -12.37
C VAL A 144 1.31 -21.30 -11.30
N ALA A 145 1.82 -20.11 -11.59
CA ALA A 145 2.55 -19.29 -10.62
C ALA A 145 1.71 -18.97 -9.37
N MET A 146 0.40 -18.69 -9.54
CA MET A 146 -0.52 -18.45 -8.41
C MET A 146 -0.64 -19.67 -7.48
N ASN A 147 -0.60 -20.91 -8.00
CA ASN A 147 -0.63 -22.10 -7.14
C ASN A 147 0.64 -22.20 -6.27
N VAL A 148 1.80 -21.82 -6.84
CA VAL A 148 3.05 -21.80 -6.08
C VAL A 148 3.02 -20.70 -5.03
N TYR A 149 2.49 -19.52 -5.37
CA TYR A 149 2.30 -18.44 -4.40
C TYR A 149 1.29 -18.79 -3.31
N GLU A 150 0.22 -19.53 -3.63
CA GLU A 150 -0.72 -20.01 -2.62
C GLU A 150 -0.02 -20.93 -1.62
N LEU A 151 0.73 -21.93 -2.11
CA LEU A 151 1.55 -22.82 -1.27
C LEU A 151 2.55 -22.04 -0.42
N SER A 152 3.27 -21.09 -1.03
CA SER A 152 4.28 -20.27 -0.36
C SER A 152 3.67 -19.41 0.74
N SER A 153 2.56 -18.73 0.44
CA SER A 153 1.86 -17.90 1.41
C SER A 153 1.29 -18.71 2.57
N ALA A 154 0.85 -19.95 2.35
CA ALA A 154 0.42 -20.86 3.42
C ALA A 154 1.57 -21.25 4.36
N ALA A 155 2.82 -21.18 3.89
CA ALA A 155 4.03 -21.34 4.69
C ALA A 155 4.57 -20.02 5.28
N GLY A 156 3.82 -18.92 5.17
CA GLY A 156 4.23 -17.60 5.68
C GLY A 156 5.20 -16.84 4.77
N LEU A 157 5.55 -17.37 3.60
CA LEU A 157 6.50 -16.71 2.69
C LEU A 157 5.88 -15.48 2.03
N PRO A 158 6.64 -14.37 1.91
CA PRO A 158 6.18 -13.19 1.19
C PRO A 158 6.14 -13.48 -0.32
N CYS A 159 5.04 -13.10 -0.95
CA CYS A 159 4.84 -13.22 -2.40
C CYS A 159 4.74 -11.82 -3.01
N GLU A 160 5.29 -11.65 -4.22
CA GLU A 160 5.19 -10.40 -4.98
C GLU A 160 3.73 -10.07 -5.33
N ILE A 161 2.94 -11.11 -5.59
CA ILE A 161 1.49 -11.03 -5.83
C ILE A 161 0.83 -11.87 -4.74
N ASP A 162 -0.02 -11.27 -3.92
CA ASP A 162 -0.76 -11.98 -2.89
C ASP A 162 -1.92 -12.81 -3.49
N PRO A 163 -1.86 -14.15 -3.42
CA PRO A 163 -2.87 -15.01 -4.02
C PRO A 163 -4.24 -14.87 -3.33
N ALA A 164 -4.26 -14.66 -2.00
CA ALA A 164 -5.49 -14.51 -1.24
C ALA A 164 -6.20 -13.20 -1.62
N LEU A 165 -5.42 -12.13 -1.85
CA LEU A 165 -5.95 -10.85 -2.33
C LEU A 165 -6.49 -10.97 -3.76
N VAL A 166 -5.76 -11.65 -4.66
CA VAL A 166 -6.22 -11.89 -6.03
C VAL A 166 -7.55 -12.64 -6.05
N VAL A 167 -7.70 -13.69 -5.22
CA VAL A 167 -8.95 -14.44 -5.10
C VAL A 167 -10.08 -13.55 -4.59
N ALA A 168 -9.84 -12.81 -3.51
CA ALA A 168 -10.86 -11.97 -2.87
C ALA A 168 -11.32 -10.79 -3.74
N LEU A 169 -10.44 -10.25 -4.61
CA LEU A 169 -10.80 -9.20 -5.55
C LEU A 169 -11.43 -9.75 -6.84
N SER A 170 -11.10 -10.99 -7.22
CA SER A 170 -11.71 -11.66 -8.38
C SER A 170 -13.20 -11.97 -8.16
N SER A 171 -13.61 -12.25 -6.91
CA SER A 171 -15.02 -12.49 -6.57
C SER A 171 -15.89 -11.22 -6.61
N GLN A 172 -15.28 -10.05 -6.77
CA GLN A 172 -15.97 -8.77 -6.88
C GLN A 172 -16.22 -8.31 -8.33
N LYS A 173 -15.95 -9.17 -9.31
CA LYS A 173 -16.27 -8.90 -10.71
C LYS A 173 -17.77 -8.67 -10.85
N SER A 174 -18.15 -7.51 -11.34
CA SER A 174 -19.56 -7.18 -11.57
C SER A 174 -19.95 -7.73 -12.94
N GLU A 175 -20.91 -8.65 -12.99
CA GLU A 175 -21.36 -9.29 -14.26
C GLU A 175 -21.79 -8.27 -15.34
N ASN A 176 -22.13 -7.05 -14.93
CA ASN A 176 -22.63 -5.97 -15.80
C ASN A 176 -21.53 -5.05 -16.37
N ILE A 177 -20.27 -5.19 -15.97
CA ILE A 177 -19.17 -4.31 -16.40
C ILE A 177 -18.25 -5.08 -17.36
N SER A 178 -17.89 -4.46 -18.49
CA SER A 178 -16.97 -5.11 -19.43
C SER A 178 -15.56 -5.24 -18.83
N PRO A 179 -14.77 -6.26 -19.22
CA PRO A 179 -13.41 -6.43 -18.74
C PRO A 179 -12.50 -5.20 -18.99
N GLU A 180 -12.73 -4.50 -20.11
CA GLU A 180 -12.01 -3.28 -20.45
C GLU A 180 -12.35 -2.11 -19.51
N GLU A 181 -13.62 -1.96 -19.14
CA GLU A 181 -14.04 -0.92 -18.22
C GLU A 181 -13.55 -1.22 -16.79
N GLU A 182 -13.53 -2.48 -16.34
CA GLU A 182 -12.91 -2.85 -15.06
C GLU A 182 -11.40 -2.52 -15.03
N TYR A 183 -10.68 -2.83 -16.11
CA TYR A 183 -9.26 -2.49 -16.22
C TYR A 183 -9.02 -0.97 -16.23
N LYS A 184 -9.89 -0.21 -16.90
CA LYS A 184 -9.86 1.25 -16.88
C LYS A 184 -10.10 1.80 -15.47
N ILE A 185 -11.08 1.27 -14.74
CA ILE A 185 -11.33 1.64 -13.33
C ILE A 185 -10.08 1.38 -12.47
N ALA A 186 -9.42 0.22 -12.64
CA ALA A 186 -8.18 -0.09 -11.93
C ALA A 186 -7.04 0.90 -12.25
N CYS A 187 -6.88 1.30 -13.52
CA CYS A 187 -5.92 2.32 -13.91
C CYS A 187 -6.25 3.69 -13.29
N LEU A 188 -7.51 4.11 -13.36
CA LEU A 188 -7.96 5.41 -12.84
C LEU A 188 -7.91 5.47 -11.31
N LEU A 189 -8.03 4.33 -10.62
CA LEU A 189 -7.78 4.26 -9.17
C LEU A 189 -6.35 4.70 -8.84
N MET A 190 -5.35 4.22 -9.58
CA MET A 190 -3.94 4.61 -9.38
C MET A 190 -3.75 6.11 -9.62
N VAL A 191 -4.35 6.64 -10.70
CA VAL A 191 -4.36 8.08 -10.99
C VAL A 191 -4.96 8.86 -9.83
N PHE A 192 -6.11 8.42 -9.31
CA PHE A 192 -6.83 9.10 -8.24
C PHE A 192 -6.01 9.13 -6.95
N VAL A 193 -5.38 8.02 -6.57
CA VAL A 193 -4.51 7.97 -5.39
C VAL A 193 -3.31 8.89 -5.56
N ALA A 194 -2.62 8.83 -6.71
CA ALA A 194 -1.42 9.63 -6.99
C ALA A 194 -1.67 11.14 -6.88
N VAL A 195 -2.73 11.64 -7.52
CA VAL A 195 -3.07 13.08 -7.49
C VAL A 195 -3.63 13.53 -6.15
N SER A 196 -4.13 12.61 -5.33
CA SER A 196 -4.67 12.92 -3.99
C SER A 196 -3.58 13.03 -2.93
N MET A 197 -2.41 12.38 -3.09
CA MET A 197 -1.33 12.37 -2.09
C MET A 197 -0.94 13.77 -1.54
N PRO A 198 -0.85 14.85 -2.35
CA PRO A 198 -0.52 16.18 -1.84
C PRO A 198 -1.47 16.69 -0.76
N THR A 199 -2.74 16.26 -0.76
CA THR A 199 -3.72 16.69 0.26
C THR A 199 -3.33 16.25 1.67
N LEU A 200 -2.54 15.18 1.79
CA LEU A 200 -2.04 14.67 3.08
C LEU A 200 -1.13 15.68 3.78
N ALA A 201 -0.47 16.56 3.04
CA ALA A 201 0.47 17.53 3.59
C ALA A 201 -0.21 18.58 4.48
N SER A 202 -1.50 18.82 4.26
CA SER A 202 -2.32 19.73 5.09
C SER A 202 -2.74 19.13 6.43
N ASN A 203 -2.74 17.79 6.56
CA ASN A 203 -3.22 17.12 7.76
C ASN A 203 -2.12 17.07 8.82
N VAL A 204 -2.42 17.58 10.02
CA VAL A 204 -1.51 17.63 11.18
C VAL A 204 -0.99 16.24 11.57
N MET A 205 -1.84 15.21 11.45
CA MET A 205 -1.47 13.83 11.82
C MET A 205 -0.60 13.12 10.78
N SER A 206 -0.35 13.75 9.63
CA SER A 206 0.60 13.27 8.62
C SER A 206 2.06 13.59 8.97
N GLN A 207 2.35 13.99 10.20
CA GLN A 207 3.72 14.14 10.69
C GLN A 207 4.38 12.76 10.78
N TYR A 208 5.57 12.63 10.21
CA TYR A 208 6.41 11.46 10.40
C TYR A 208 7.08 11.52 11.78
N SER A 209 6.97 10.44 12.53
CA SER A 209 7.57 10.27 13.85
C SER A 209 8.68 9.21 13.77
N PRO A 210 9.94 9.57 14.05
CA PRO A 210 11.04 8.61 14.13
C PRO A 210 10.83 7.50 15.16
N ALA A 211 10.07 7.76 16.23
CA ALA A 211 9.75 6.73 17.23
C ALA A 211 8.87 5.59 16.67
N ILE A 212 8.02 5.91 15.69
CA ILE A 212 7.11 4.96 15.03
C ILE A 212 7.73 4.46 13.71
N GLU A 213 8.81 5.11 13.23
CA GLU A 213 9.34 4.97 11.88
C GLU A 213 8.26 5.13 10.79
N GLY A 214 7.25 5.95 11.10
CA GLY A 214 6.05 6.13 10.28
C GLY A 214 5.25 7.36 10.69
N HIS A 215 4.09 7.53 10.08
CA HIS A 215 3.18 8.66 10.36
C HIS A 215 2.09 8.29 11.37
N CYS A 216 1.67 9.25 12.19
CA CYS A 216 0.66 9.06 13.25
C CYS A 216 -0.72 8.65 12.72
N ASN A 217 -1.08 9.02 11.49
CA ASN A 217 -2.33 8.64 10.84
C ASN A 217 -2.21 7.40 9.92
N ASN A 218 -1.14 6.61 10.04
CA ASN A 218 -0.90 5.38 9.28
C ASN A 218 -0.76 5.55 7.77
N ILE A 219 -0.50 6.76 7.25
CA ILE A 219 -0.33 6.94 5.80
C ILE A 219 0.91 6.24 5.24
N HIS A 220 1.91 5.90 6.08
CA HIS A 220 3.02 5.01 5.70
C HIS A 220 2.52 3.65 5.18
N CYS A 221 1.39 3.15 5.69
CA CYS A 221 0.76 1.93 5.20
C CYS A 221 0.23 2.04 3.76
N LEU A 222 0.11 3.25 3.20
CA LEU A 222 -0.26 3.43 1.78
C LEU A 222 0.76 2.77 0.85
N ALA A 223 2.05 2.72 1.24
CA ALA A 223 3.08 2.04 0.46
C ALA A 223 2.69 0.58 0.16
N LYS A 224 2.34 -0.15 1.21
CA LYS A 224 1.89 -1.55 1.11
C LYS A 224 0.56 -1.67 0.37
N ALA A 225 -0.39 -0.76 0.62
CA ALA A 225 -1.68 -0.75 -0.06
C ALA A 225 -1.55 -0.56 -1.58
N ILE A 226 -0.81 0.46 -2.01
CA ILE A 226 -0.65 0.80 -3.43
C ILE A 226 0.01 -0.36 -4.17
N ASN A 227 1.09 -0.91 -3.61
CA ASN A 227 1.83 -1.98 -4.25
C ASN A 227 1.00 -3.27 -4.38
N GLN A 228 0.38 -3.74 -3.30
CA GLN A 228 -0.39 -5.00 -3.28
C GLN A 228 -1.69 -4.89 -4.07
N ILE A 229 -2.39 -3.75 -4.02
CA ILE A 229 -3.62 -3.53 -4.81
C ILE A 229 -3.31 -3.44 -6.30
N ALA A 230 -2.23 -2.74 -6.69
CA ALA A 230 -1.80 -2.70 -8.08
C ALA A 230 -1.43 -4.10 -8.58
N ALA A 231 -0.61 -4.84 -7.82
CA ALA A 231 -0.22 -6.20 -8.16
C ALA A 231 -1.45 -7.11 -8.35
N ALA A 232 -2.40 -7.10 -7.40
CA ALA A 232 -3.58 -7.94 -7.49
C ALA A 232 -4.51 -7.54 -8.66
N LEU A 233 -4.88 -6.27 -8.78
CA LEU A 233 -5.82 -5.82 -9.82
C LEU A 233 -5.24 -6.03 -11.23
N PHE A 234 -3.97 -5.67 -11.45
CA PHE A 234 -3.38 -5.81 -12.78
C PHE A 234 -3.05 -7.27 -13.13
N THR A 235 -2.82 -8.15 -12.16
CA THR A 235 -2.80 -9.61 -12.40
C THR A 235 -4.17 -10.13 -12.83
N ILE A 236 -5.26 -9.72 -12.15
CA ILE A 236 -6.63 -10.15 -12.50
C ILE A 236 -7.02 -9.73 -13.92
N HIS A 237 -6.63 -8.53 -14.31
CA HIS A 237 -6.94 -7.96 -15.62
C HIS A 237 -5.87 -8.23 -16.69
N LYS A 238 -4.84 -9.03 -16.37
CA LYS A 238 -3.73 -9.37 -17.29
C LYS A 238 -3.00 -8.14 -17.86
N GLY A 239 -2.88 -7.08 -17.05
CA GLY A 239 -2.11 -5.89 -17.35
C GLY A 239 -0.68 -5.97 -16.83
N SER A 240 0.15 -5.00 -17.22
CA SER A 240 1.53 -4.86 -16.73
C SER A 240 1.53 -4.12 -15.38
N ILE A 241 1.90 -4.82 -14.30
CA ILE A 241 1.99 -4.21 -12.95
C ILE A 241 3.06 -3.11 -12.93
N GLU A 242 4.22 -3.41 -13.50
CA GLU A 242 5.38 -2.51 -13.54
C GLU A 242 5.06 -1.20 -14.26
N ASP A 243 4.44 -1.26 -15.45
CA ASP A 243 4.09 -0.04 -16.21
C ASP A 243 3.07 0.84 -15.49
N ARG A 244 2.13 0.22 -14.76
CA ARG A 244 1.11 0.94 -13.99
C ARG A 244 1.68 1.57 -12.72
N LEU A 245 2.61 0.90 -12.04
CA LEU A 245 3.32 1.48 -10.90
C LEU A 245 4.31 2.56 -11.32
N LYS A 246 4.98 2.43 -12.48
CA LYS A 246 5.81 3.48 -13.08
C LYS A 246 4.98 4.74 -13.39
N GLU A 247 3.82 4.55 -14.01
CA GLU A 247 2.87 5.63 -14.29
C GLU A 247 2.39 6.31 -13.00
N PHE A 248 2.01 5.51 -11.99
CA PHE A 248 1.63 6.00 -10.67
C PHE A 248 2.75 6.84 -10.06
N LEU A 249 3.99 6.34 -10.05
CA LEU A 249 5.13 7.01 -9.44
C LEU A 249 5.42 8.34 -10.13
N ALA A 250 5.44 8.38 -11.46
CA ALA A 250 5.65 9.61 -12.21
C ALA A 250 4.60 10.68 -11.89
N LEU A 251 3.33 10.27 -11.79
CA LEU A 251 2.22 11.18 -11.47
C LEU A 251 2.24 11.64 -10.01
N ALA A 252 2.56 10.76 -9.07
CA ALA A 252 2.68 11.07 -7.65
C ALA A 252 3.86 12.03 -7.40
N SER A 253 5.03 11.74 -7.97
CA SER A 253 6.22 12.61 -7.92
C SER A 253 5.93 13.99 -8.51
N SER A 254 5.31 14.06 -9.68
CA SER A 254 4.90 15.33 -10.31
C SER A 254 3.93 16.12 -9.42
N SER A 255 2.96 15.45 -8.80
CA SER A 255 1.97 16.09 -7.92
C SER A 255 2.61 16.61 -6.62
N LEU A 256 3.58 15.89 -6.04
CA LEU A 256 4.29 16.28 -4.82
C LEU A 256 5.34 17.37 -5.06
N LEU A 257 5.99 17.40 -6.22
CA LEU A 257 6.91 18.48 -6.59
C LEU A 257 6.19 19.83 -6.74
N LYS A 258 4.93 19.84 -7.19
CA LYS A 258 4.12 21.07 -7.33
C LYS A 258 3.90 21.77 -5.99
N ILE A 259 3.57 21.03 -4.93
CA ILE A 259 3.45 21.62 -3.57
C ILE A 259 4.80 22.04 -2.98
N GLY A 260 5.93 21.65 -3.60
CA GLY A 260 7.27 22.12 -3.25
C GLY A 260 7.46 23.62 -3.51
N GLN A 261 6.73 24.16 -4.48
CA GLN A 261 6.77 25.58 -4.85
C GLN A 261 5.71 26.42 -4.11
N GLU A 262 4.74 25.78 -3.46
CA GLU A 262 3.73 26.46 -2.66
C GLU A 262 4.33 27.06 -1.38
N THR A 263 3.83 28.24 -1.00
CA THR A 263 4.25 28.99 0.19
C THR A 263 3.18 29.04 1.27
N ASP A 264 1.97 28.51 1.00
CA ASP A 264 0.92 28.44 2.01
C ASP A 264 1.31 27.43 3.10
N LYS A 265 1.48 27.96 4.32
CA LYS A 265 1.87 27.18 5.50
C LYS A 265 0.84 26.13 5.88
N THR A 266 -0.42 26.29 5.46
CA THR A 266 -1.50 25.35 5.78
C THR A 266 -1.43 24.12 4.86
N THR A 267 -1.28 24.32 3.55
CA THR A 267 -1.18 23.21 2.59
C THR A 267 0.16 22.50 2.65
N THR A 268 1.23 23.20 3.02
CA THR A 268 2.60 22.66 3.04
C THR A 268 3.09 22.22 4.42
N ARG A 269 2.21 22.19 5.44
CA ARG A 269 2.58 21.95 6.85
C ARG A 269 3.46 20.72 7.05
N ASN A 270 3.03 19.57 6.54
CA ASN A 270 3.71 18.28 6.68
C ASN A 270 4.26 17.78 5.34
N ARG A 271 4.58 18.70 4.43
CA ARG A 271 5.06 18.38 3.07
C ARG A 271 6.25 17.41 3.06
N GLU A 272 7.25 17.68 3.90
CA GLU A 272 8.44 16.85 4.01
C GLU A 272 8.11 15.43 4.48
N SER A 273 7.20 15.28 5.46
CA SER A 273 6.74 13.97 5.91
C SER A 273 6.02 13.19 4.81
N VAL A 274 5.25 13.87 3.96
CA VAL A 274 4.54 13.23 2.83
C VAL A 274 5.50 12.84 1.70
N TYR A 275 6.61 13.56 1.50
CA TYR A 275 7.63 13.16 0.53
C TYR A 275 8.23 11.79 0.85
N LEU A 276 8.39 11.46 2.14
CA LEU A 276 8.90 10.16 2.57
C LEU A 276 8.01 8.99 2.12
N LEU A 277 6.73 9.22 1.77
CA LEU A 277 5.88 8.18 1.21
C LEU A 277 6.39 7.66 -0.13
N LEU A 278 7.02 8.50 -0.96
CA LEU A 278 7.59 8.02 -2.23
C LEU A 278 8.74 7.05 -1.99
N ASP A 279 9.59 7.34 -1.01
CA ASP A 279 10.67 6.44 -0.58
C ASP A 279 10.09 5.12 -0.07
N MET A 280 9.10 5.17 0.81
CA MET A 280 8.43 3.97 1.34
C MET A 280 7.73 3.15 0.26
N ILE A 281 7.06 3.79 -0.70
CA ILE A 281 6.38 3.11 -1.82
C ILE A 281 7.40 2.34 -2.68
N VAL A 282 8.56 2.94 -2.95
CA VAL A 282 9.61 2.32 -3.77
C VAL A 282 10.31 1.21 -2.99
N GLN A 283 10.59 1.40 -1.69
CA GLN A 283 11.18 0.35 -0.84
C GLN A 283 10.27 -0.87 -0.66
N GLU A 284 8.96 -0.65 -0.58
CA GLU A 284 7.97 -1.74 -0.42
C GLU A 284 7.65 -2.46 -1.74
N SER A 285 7.99 -1.86 -2.89
CA SER A 285 7.63 -2.39 -4.21
C SER A 285 8.78 -3.16 -4.87
N PRO A 286 8.60 -4.44 -5.23
CA PRO A 286 9.59 -5.16 -6.04
C PRO A 286 9.59 -4.71 -7.51
N PHE A 287 8.61 -3.89 -7.94
CA PHE A 287 8.43 -3.44 -9.32
C PHE A 287 8.99 -2.04 -9.58
N LEU A 288 9.38 -1.32 -8.53
CA LEU A 288 9.94 0.02 -8.61
C LEU A 288 11.38 0.01 -8.11
N THR A 289 12.21 0.85 -8.72
CA THR A 289 13.62 0.96 -8.35
C THR A 289 13.97 2.37 -7.90
N MET A 290 15.03 2.49 -7.10
CA MET A 290 15.54 3.80 -6.68
C MET A 290 16.06 4.64 -7.86
N ASP A 291 16.61 4.02 -8.89
CA ASP A 291 17.04 4.73 -10.11
C ASP A 291 15.86 5.41 -10.82
N LEU A 292 14.70 4.72 -10.86
CA LEU A 292 13.47 5.28 -11.41
C LEU A 292 12.95 6.42 -10.53
N LEU A 293 13.00 6.27 -9.20
CA LEU A 293 12.62 7.34 -8.29
C LEU A 293 13.48 8.57 -8.52
N GLU A 294 14.80 8.44 -8.57
CA GLU A 294 15.73 9.55 -8.79
C GLU A 294 15.44 10.31 -10.10
N SER A 295 15.02 9.58 -11.15
CA SER A 295 14.68 10.20 -12.44
C SER A 295 13.45 11.12 -12.40
N CYS A 296 12.53 10.93 -11.44
CA CYS A 296 11.28 11.68 -11.33
C CYS A 296 11.13 12.49 -10.02
N PHE A 297 11.93 12.18 -9.00
CA PHE A 297 11.95 12.83 -7.70
C PHE A 297 13.37 12.77 -7.09
N PRO A 298 14.13 13.88 -7.08
CA PRO A 298 15.51 13.88 -6.61
C PRO A 298 15.66 13.46 -5.14
N TYR A 299 16.53 12.49 -4.86
CA TYR A 299 16.73 11.94 -3.52
C TYR A 299 17.23 12.98 -2.50
N VAL A 300 17.84 14.08 -2.98
CA VAL A 300 18.22 15.21 -2.11
C VAL A 300 17.03 15.82 -1.36
N LEU A 301 15.82 15.78 -1.94
CA LEU A 301 14.59 16.24 -1.28
C LEU A 301 14.21 15.27 -0.16
N LEU A 302 14.30 13.96 -0.40
CA LEU A 302 14.02 12.93 0.60
C LEU A 302 15.03 12.98 1.75
N ARG A 303 16.32 13.13 1.44
CA ARG A 303 17.38 13.26 2.44
C ARG A 303 17.14 14.47 3.35
N ASN A 304 16.76 15.62 2.77
CA ASN A 304 16.46 16.82 3.54
C ASN A 304 15.19 16.63 4.38
N ALA A 305 14.17 15.97 3.84
CA ALA A 305 12.95 15.63 4.56
C ALA A 305 13.23 14.71 5.76
N TYR A 306 14.03 13.64 5.58
CA TYR A 306 14.49 12.78 6.67
C TYR A 306 15.24 13.58 7.73
N HIS A 307 16.18 14.43 7.33
CA HIS A 307 16.91 15.27 8.28
C HIS A 307 15.97 16.19 9.08
N ALA A 308 14.96 16.78 8.45
CA ALA A 308 14.00 17.65 9.12
C ALA A 308 13.15 16.91 10.17
N VAL A 309 12.58 15.75 9.82
CA VAL A 309 11.72 14.99 10.75
C VAL A 309 12.52 14.37 11.91
N TYR A 310 13.75 13.93 11.67
CA TYR A 310 14.64 13.42 12.72
C TYR A 310 15.21 14.53 13.62
N LYS A 311 15.41 15.74 13.09
CA LYS A 311 15.82 16.88 13.92
C LYS A 311 14.67 17.39 14.79
N GLN A 312 13.45 17.41 14.24
CA GLN A 312 12.26 17.84 14.98
C GLN A 312 11.97 16.94 16.18
N SER A 313 12.14 15.61 16.05
CA SER A 313 11.93 14.69 17.16
C SER A 313 12.90 14.92 18.33
N VAL A 314 14.16 15.24 18.04
CA VAL A 314 15.18 15.57 19.06
C VAL A 314 14.83 16.87 19.80
N SER A 315 14.21 17.85 19.12
CA SER A 315 13.78 19.10 19.77
C SER A 315 12.48 18.99 20.57
N SER A 316 11.69 17.94 20.35
CA SER A 316 10.43 17.66 21.05
C SER A 316 10.56 16.60 22.16
N SER A 317 11.77 16.08 22.37
CA SER A 317 12.14 15.18 23.47
C SER A 317 12.69 15.99 24.64
#